data_AF-A0A2B7ZZ28-F1
#
_entry.id   AF-A0A2B7ZZ28-F1
#
_cell.length_a   1.000
_cell.length_b   1.000
_cell.length_c   1.000
_cell.angle_alpha   90.00
_cell.angle_beta   90.00
_cell.angle_gamma   90.00
#
_symmetry.space_group_name_H-M   'P 1'
#
loop_
_entity.id
_entity.type
_entity.pdbx_description
1 polymer ?
#
loop_
_entity_poly.entity_id
_entity_poly.type
_entity_poly.pdbx_seq_one_letter_code
_entity_poly.pdbx_strand_id
1 'polypeptide(L)'
;MEKSEVIFGTRAVIEAIRAGRQIEKVCVQTGLSNDLIKELINETLKHGVPLSYVPAQKLNGLSSKNHQGAVCYLSAVQYAVL
;
A
#
# COMPACT_ATOMS: atom_id res chain seq x y z
N MET A 1 11.23 -8.61 -16.55
CA MET A 1 11.07 -8.08 -15.18
C MET A 1 9.78 -7.29 -15.14
N GLU A 2 8.75 -7.88 -14.54
CA GLU A 2 7.44 -7.26 -14.38
C GLU A 2 7.61 -6.02 -13.50
N LYS A 3 7.19 -4.85 -13.98
CA LYS A 3 7.26 -3.61 -13.20
C LYS A 3 6.12 -3.64 -12.18
N SER A 4 6.39 -4.11 -10.97
CA SER A 4 5.51 -3.88 -9.82
C SER A 4 5.45 -2.38 -9.57
N GLU A 5 4.29 -1.78 -9.81
CA GLU A 5 4.09 -0.36 -9.56
C GLU A 5 3.85 -0.16 -8.06
N VAL A 6 4.58 0.77 -7.46
CA VAL A 6 4.54 1.01 -6.00
C VAL A 6 3.92 2.37 -5.73
N ILE A 7 2.88 2.40 -4.89
CA ILE A 7 2.24 3.63 -4.41
C ILE A 7 2.72 3.94 -3.00
N PHE A 8 3.10 5.20 -2.77
CA PHE A 8 3.61 5.70 -1.50
C PHE A 8 2.63 6.69 -0.89
N GLY A 9 2.47 6.65 0.44
CA GLY A 9 1.63 7.59 1.17
C GLY A 9 0.27 7.01 1.56
N THR A 10 -0.12 7.22 2.81
CA THR A 10 -1.35 6.64 3.41
C THR A 10 -2.61 6.98 2.61
N ARG A 11 -2.79 8.23 2.17
CA ARG A 11 -3.96 8.64 1.38
C ARG A 11 -3.98 8.00 0.00
N ALA A 12 -2.85 7.99 -0.70
CA ALA A 12 -2.75 7.40 -2.03
C ALA A 12 -3.02 5.89 -2.01
N VAL A 13 -2.57 5.20 -0.95
CA VAL A 13 -2.88 3.78 -0.74
C VAL A 13 -4.39 3.58 -0.49
N ILE A 14 -5.01 4.40 0.36
CA ILE A 14 -6.47 4.37 0.58
C ILE A 14 -7.24 4.58 -0.74
N GLU A 15 -6.84 5.57 -1.54
CA GLU A 15 -7.46 5.85 -2.84
C GLU A 15 -7.29 4.66 -3.80
N ALA A 16 -6.12 4.02 -3.83
CA ALA A 16 -5.87 2.85 -4.66
C ALA A 16 -6.77 1.66 -4.27
N ILE A 17 -6.95 1.42 -2.97
CA ILE A 17 -7.84 0.37 -2.45
C ILE A 17 -9.29 0.68 -2.86
N ARG A 18 -9.76 1.91 -2.63
CA ARG A 18 -11.12 2.35 -2.97
C ARG A 18 -11.41 2.36 -4.46
N ALA A 19 -10.40 2.62 -5.28
CA ALA A 19 -10.48 2.54 -6.73
C ALA A 19 -10.53 1.09 -7.25
N GLY A 20 -10.44 0.08 -6.38
CA GLY A 20 -10.45 -1.32 -6.77
C GLY A 20 -9.20 -1.74 -7.54
N ARG A 21 -8.07 -1.04 -7.37
CA ARG A 21 -6.81 -1.47 -8.01
C ARG A 21 -6.40 -2.83 -7.46
N GLN A 22 -5.82 -3.67 -8.31
CA GLN A 22 -5.23 -4.92 -7.85
C GLN A 22 -3.99 -4.62 -7.01
N ILE A 23 -4.13 -4.84 -5.70
CA ILE A 23 -3.07 -4.64 -4.72
C ILE A 23 -2.61 -6.01 -4.23
N GLU A 24 -1.33 -6.28 -4.41
CA GLU A 24 -0.70 -7.50 -3.93
C GLU A 24 -0.55 -7.47 -2.41
N LYS A 25 -0.05 -6.34 -1.88
CA LYS A 25 0.17 -6.14 -0.45
C LYS A 25 0.25 -4.66 -0.07
N VAL A 26 -0.28 -4.34 1.11
CA VAL A 26 -0.10 -3.06 1.79
C VAL A 26 0.88 -3.23 2.95
N CYS A 27 1.86 -2.34 3.02
CA CYS A 27 2.85 -2.24 4.09
C CYS A 27 2.60 -0.99 4.93
N VAL A 28 2.43 -1.17 6.24
CA VAL A 28 2.23 -0.07 7.21
C VAL A 28 3.37 -0.04 8.21
N GLN A 29 3.84 1.16 8.56
CA GLN A 29 4.88 1.32 9.56
C GLN A 29 4.40 0.86 10.94
N THR A 30 5.17 -0.01 11.58
CA THR A 30 4.87 -0.46 12.95
C THR A 30 4.93 0.72 13.93
N GLY A 31 4.00 0.77 14.89
CA GLY A 31 3.96 1.78 15.94
C GLY A 31 3.29 3.10 15.54
N LEU A 32 2.84 3.25 14.29
CA LEU A 32 1.98 4.38 13.91
C LEU A 32 0.54 4.11 14.33
N SER A 33 -0.08 5.11 14.96
CA SER A 33 -1.47 5.05 15.38
C SER A 33 -2.07 6.45 15.27
N ASN A 34 -2.50 6.79 14.06
CA ASN A 34 -3.27 7.99 13.76
C ASN A 34 -4.55 7.60 12.99
N ASP A 35 -5.47 8.54 12.81
CA ASP A 35 -6.78 8.24 12.23
C ASP A 35 -6.69 7.79 10.76
N LEU A 36 -5.74 8.33 9.99
CA LEU A 36 -5.50 7.89 8.62
C LEU A 36 -5.00 6.44 8.54
N ILE A 37 -4.14 6.02 9.47
CA ILE A 37 -3.67 4.63 9.52
C ILE A 37 -4.81 3.69 9.92
N LYS A 38 -5.66 4.10 10.88
CA LYS A 38 -6.86 3.33 11.24
C LYS A 38 -7.81 3.20 10.05
N GLU A 39 -8.03 4.29 9.32
CA GLU A 39 -8.82 4.30 8.09
C GLU A 39 -8.24 3.34 7.04
N LEU A 40 -6.93 3.44 6.77
CA LEU A 40 -6.23 2.54 5.85
C LEU A 40 -6.42 1.07 6.23
N ILE A 41 -6.21 0.72 7.51
CA ILE A 41 -6.39 -0.65 8.01
C ILE A 41 -7.83 -1.13 7.75
N ASN A 42 -8.82 -0.28 8.02
CA ASN A 42 -10.22 -0.60 7.78
C ASN A 42 -10.51 -0.83 6.29
N GLU A 43 -9.97 0.01 5.40
CA GLU A 43 -10.12 -0.17 3.95
C GLU A 43 -9.48 -1.47 3.46
N THR A 44 -8.29 -1.84 3.96
CA THR A 44 -7.69 -3.16 3.66
C THR A 44 -8.58 -4.31 4.10
N LEU A 45 -9.18 -4.25 5.29
CA LEU A 45 -10.07 -5.30 5.79
C LEU A 45 -11.36 -5.40 4.97
N LYS A 46 -11.97 -4.27 4.62
CA LYS A 46 -13.19 -4.22 3.79
C LYS A 46 -12.98 -4.82 2.40
N HIS A 47 -11.82 -4.59 1.80
CA HIS A 47 -11.52 -5.05 0.43
C HIS A 47 -10.73 -6.36 0.39
N GLY A 48 -10.46 -6.98 1.55
CA GLY A 48 -9.71 -8.24 1.62
C GLY A 48 -8.25 -8.13 1.18
N VAL A 49 -7.66 -6.94 1.26
CA VAL A 49 -6.29 -6.67 0.81
C VAL A 49 -5.28 -7.08 1.90
N PRO A 50 -4.23 -7.86 1.57
CA PRO A 50 -3.23 -8.27 2.56
C PRO A 50 -2.47 -7.09 3.17
N LEU A 51 -2.38 -7.08 4.50
CA LEU A 51 -1.67 -6.06 5.28
C LEU A 51 -0.40 -6.64 5.93
N SER A 52 0.68 -5.86 5.98
CA SER A 52 1.91 -6.23 6.70
C SER A 52 2.49 -5.03 7.44
N TYR A 53 2.88 -5.23 8.70
CA TYR A 53 3.56 -4.21 9.48
C TYR A 53 5.08 -4.28 9.27
N VAL A 54 5.72 -3.15 9.02
CA VAL A 54 7.15 -3.06 8.72
C VAL A 54 7.84 -1.96 9.53
N PRO A 55 9.10 -2.12 9.94
CA PRO A 55 9.86 -1.04 10.58
C PRO A 55 10.03 0.16 9.66
N ALA A 56 10.12 1.37 10.23
CA ALA A 56 10.34 2.61 9.48
C ALA A 56 11.58 2.54 8.55
N GLN A 57 12.67 1.91 9.03
CA GLN A 57 13.89 1.70 8.25
C GLN A 57 13.64 0.95 6.94
N LYS A 58 12.70 -0.01 6.94
CA LYS A 58 12.35 -0.79 5.75
C LYS A 58 11.59 0.05 4.73
N LEU A 59 10.76 1.01 5.18
CA LEU A 59 10.07 1.96 4.29
C LEU A 59 11.04 3.00 3.73
N ASN A 60 11.94 3.53 4.55
CA ASN A 60 12.98 4.46 4.11
C ASN A 60 13.90 3.85 3.04
N GLY A 61 14.19 2.55 3.14
CA GLY A 61 14.98 1.84 2.14
C GLY A 61 14.26 1.59 0.81
N LEU A 62 12.93 1.63 0.79
CA LEU A 62 12.13 1.43 -0.43
C LEU A 62 12.04 2.69 -1.29
N SER A 63 12.11 3.88 -0.69
CA SER A 63 12.00 5.14 -1.41
C SER A 63 12.40 6.32 -0.53
N SER A 64 13.06 7.31 -1.13
CA SER A 64 13.26 8.64 -0.51
C SER A 64 12.00 9.51 -0.52
N LYS A 65 10.88 9.03 -1.10
CA LYS A 65 9.60 9.74 -1.10
C LYS A 65 8.95 9.66 0.28
N ASN A 66 8.20 10.70 0.63
CA ASN A 66 7.47 10.77 1.90
C ASN A 66 6.33 9.74 1.91
N HIS A 67 6.56 8.58 2.53
CA HIS A 67 5.60 7.47 2.59
C HIS A 67 4.55 7.65 3.69
N GLN A 68 4.66 8.65 4.58
CA GLN A 68 3.70 8.96 5.66
C GLN A 68 3.24 7.75 6.49
N GLY A 69 4.06 6.70 6.53
CA GLY A 69 3.77 5.45 7.23
C GLY A 69 3.11 4.33 6.44
N ALA A 70 2.85 4.46 5.13
CA ALA A 70 2.23 3.39 4.34
C ALA A 70 2.68 3.36 2.87
N VAL A 71 2.76 2.15 2.32
CA VAL A 71 3.12 1.86 0.92
C VAL A 71 2.30 0.67 0.45
N CYS A 72 1.93 0.60 -0.83
CA CYS A 72 1.36 -0.62 -1.40
C CYS A 72 2.01 -1.00 -2.74
N TYR A 73 2.00 -2.29 -3.02
CA TYR A 73 2.44 -2.87 -4.28
C TYR A 73 1.21 -3.20 -5.12
N LEU A 74 1.14 -2.61 -6.32
CA LEU A 74 0.15 -2.99 -7.31
C LEU A 74 0.61 -4.25 -8.04
N SER A 75 -0.31 -5.16 -8.28
CA SER A 75 -0.08 -6.27 -9.19
C SER A 75 0.03 -5.74 -10.61
N ALA A 76 0.97 -6.28 -11.38
CA ALA A 76 1.04 -5.98 -12.81
C ALA A 76 -0.24 -6.53 -13.46
N VAL A 77 -1.09 -5.64 -13.97
CA VAL A 77 -2.20 -6.06 -14.81
C VAL A 77 -1.57 -6.56 -16.10
N GLN A 78 -1.45 -7.88 -16.26
CA GLN A 78 -1.27 -8.44 -17.60
C GLN A 78 -2.53 -8.08 -18.35
N TYR A 79 -2.42 -7.08 -19.24
CA TYR A 79 -3.39 -6.87 -20.28
C TYR A 79 -3.31 -8.12 -21.16
N ALA A 80 -4.07 -9.16 -20.82
CA ALA A 80 -4.34 -10.26 -21.71
C ALA A 80 -5.21 -9.67 -22.83
N VAL A 81 -4.55 -9.11 -23.84
CA VAL A 81 -5.18 -8.88 -25.14
C VAL A 81 -5.61 -10.27 -25.62
N LEU A 82 -6.93 -10.45 -25.73
CA LEU A 82 -7.59 -11.61 -26.33
C LEU A 82 -7.08 -11.85 -27.75
#